data_AF-A0A355D734-F1
#
_entry.id   AF-A0A355D734-F1
#
_cell.length_a   1.000
_cell.length_b   1.000
_cell.length_c   1.000
_cell.angle_alpha   90.00
_cell.angle_beta   90.00
_cell.angle_gamma   90.00
#
_symmetry.space_group_name_H-M   'P 1'
#
loop_
_entity.id
_entity.type
_entity.pdbx_description
1 polymer ?
#
loop_
_entity_poly.entity_id
_entity_poly.type
_entity_poly.pdbx_seq_one_letter_code
_entity_poly.pdbx_strand_id
1 'polypeptide(L)'
;MLKTNNKFKKILYLFLIITILFIFDNTIITFFAIKNIYPSVLFVFIVCYSIINGYDEATIIGVITGILQDIYFPGVMGINMLINMLICLMAAKIGKGIFKDKVIIPIFSTFLLSLLKSIAIF
;
A
#
# COMPACT_ATOMS: atom_id res chain seq x y z
N MET A 1 24.76 3.35 -17.09
CA MET A 1 23.86 2.42 -17.82
C MET A 1 23.49 1.17 -17.00
N LEU A 2 24.40 0.56 -16.24
CA LEU A 2 24.10 -0.64 -15.43
C LEU A 2 23.14 -0.42 -14.23
N LYS A 3 23.13 0.78 -13.62
CA LYS A 3 22.30 1.10 -12.44
C LYS A 3 20.79 1.18 -12.75
N THR A 4 20.44 1.58 -13.98
CA THR A 4 19.05 1.75 -14.43
C THR A 4 18.32 0.41 -14.59
N ASN A 5 19.06 -0.62 -15.04
CA ASN A 5 18.49 -1.95 -15.30
C ASN A 5 17.99 -2.62 -14.01
N ASN A 6 18.69 -2.43 -12.90
CA ASN A 6 18.29 -2.97 -11.60
C ASN A 6 17.05 -2.27 -11.03
N LYS A 7 16.91 -0.95 -11.23
CA LYS A 7 15.73 -0.20 -10.79
C LYS A 7 14.48 -0.65 -11.54
N PHE A 8 14.58 -0.87 -12.85
CA PHE A 8 13.47 -1.36 -13.67
C PHE A 8 13.02 -2.77 -13.22
N LYS A 9 13.97 -3.69 -13.02
CA LYS A 9 13.68 -5.03 -12.49
C LYS A 9 12.99 -4.99 -11.12
N LYS A 10 13.42 -4.08 -10.23
CA LYS A 10 12.80 -3.89 -8.91
C LYS A 10 11.34 -3.45 -9.04
N ILE A 11 11.06 -2.44 -9.87
CA ILE A 11 9.69 -1.95 -10.11
C ILE A 11 8.82 -3.05 -10.70
N LEU A 12 9.34 -3.82 -11.65
CA LEU A 12 8.63 -4.96 -12.25
C LEU A 12 8.26 -6.01 -11.20
N TYR A 13 9.18 -6.36 -10.30
CA TYR A 13 8.94 -7.32 -9.23
C TYR A 13 7.91 -6.81 -8.22
N LEU A 14 7.98 -5.53 -7.84
CA LEU A 14 6.99 -4.90 -6.97
C LEU A 14 5.60 -4.92 -7.62
N PHE A 15 5.50 -4.57 -8.90
CA PHE A 15 4.24 -4.61 -9.64
C PHE A 15 3.63 -6.01 -9.64
N LEU A 16 4.45 -7.05 -9.83
CA LEU A 16 4.01 -8.44 -9.79
C LEU A 16 3.46 -8.82 -8.40
N ILE A 17 4.19 -8.48 -7.33
CA ILE A 17 3.76 -8.73 -5.94
C ILE A 17 2.45 -8.03 -5.64
N ILE A 18 2.34 -6.74 -5.99
CA ILE A 18 1.15 -5.93 -5.78
C ILE A 18 -0.06 -6.56 -6.49
N THR A 19 0.12 -7.02 -7.72
CA THR A 19 -0.95 -7.66 -8.49
C THR A 19 -1.40 -8.96 -7.84
N ILE A 20 -0.46 -9.80 -7.39
CA ILE A 20 -0.79 -11.06 -6.71
C ILE A 20 -1.53 -10.80 -5.39
N LEU A 21 -1.03 -9.88 -4.57
CA LEU A 21 -1.67 -9.47 -3.32
C LEU A 21 -3.05 -8.88 -3.56
N PHE A 22 -3.22 -8.10 -4.63
CA PHE A 22 -4.50 -7.53 -5.01
C PHE A 22 -5.52 -8.59 -5.39
N ILE A 23 -5.12 -9.58 -6.20
CA ILE A 23 -5.98 -10.72 -6.54
C ILE A 23 -6.33 -11.50 -5.27
N PHE A 24 -5.37 -11.72 -4.38
CA PHE A 24 -5.59 -12.43 -3.12
C PHE A 24 -6.61 -11.70 -2.21
N ASP A 25 -6.47 -10.37 -2.07
CA ASP A 25 -7.39 -9.53 -1.30
C ASP A 25 -8.84 -9.63 -1.84
N ASN A 26 -9.02 -9.64 -3.16
CA ASN A 26 -10.36 -9.69 -3.77
C ASN A 26 -10.95 -11.11 -3.87
N THR A 27 -10.11 -12.14 -3.88
CA THR A 27 -10.56 -13.54 -4.04
C THR A 27 -10.74 -14.28 -2.73
N ILE A 28 -9.76 -14.22 -1.83
CA ILE A 28 -9.71 -15.06 -0.63
C ILE A 28 -10.10 -14.26 0.62
N ILE A 29 -9.62 -13.03 0.74
CA ILE A 29 -9.85 -12.22 1.96
C ILE A 29 -11.30 -11.76 2.07
N THR A 30 -12.00 -11.59 0.95
CA THR A 30 -13.43 -11.30 0.92
C THR A 30 -14.28 -12.36 1.65
N PHE A 31 -13.82 -13.62 1.74
CA PHE A 31 -14.49 -14.65 2.55
C PHE A 31 -14.37 -14.44 4.07
N PHE A 32 -13.40 -13.66 4.53
CA PHE A 32 -13.20 -13.30 5.93
C PHE A 32 -13.83 -11.95 6.30
N ALA A 33 -14.64 -11.37 5.41
CA ALA A 33 -15.30 -10.09 5.66
C ALA A 33 -16.32 -10.19 6.82
N ILE A 34 -16.19 -9.29 7.79
CA ILE A 34 -17.18 -9.11 8.85
C ILE A 34 -17.83 -7.75 8.62
N LYS A 35 -19.13 -7.72 8.32
CA LYS A 35 -19.88 -6.48 7.98
C LYS A 35 -19.22 -5.63 6.88
N ASN A 36 -18.78 -6.26 5.78
CA ASN A 36 -18.10 -5.62 4.63
C ASN A 36 -16.75 -4.94 4.93
N ILE A 37 -16.21 -5.10 6.15
CA ILE A 37 -14.88 -4.63 6.50
C ILE A 37 -13.95 -5.85 6.53
N TYR A 38 -12.88 -5.82 5.74
CA TYR A 38 -11.90 -6.89 5.69
C TYR A 38 -10.46 -6.33 5.74
N PRO A 39 -9.54 -7.04 6.41
CA PRO A 39 -8.16 -6.60 6.52
C PRO A 39 -7.43 -6.79 5.18
N SER A 40 -7.11 -5.70 4.47
CA SER A 40 -6.39 -5.76 3.20
C SER A 40 -4.91 -6.07 3.42
N VAL A 41 -4.45 -7.23 2.94
CA VAL A 41 -3.04 -7.63 3.05
C VAL A 41 -2.20 -6.81 2.09
N LEU A 42 -2.74 -6.44 0.92
CA LEU A 42 -2.11 -5.49 0.02
C LEU A 42 -1.84 -4.15 0.75
N PHE A 43 -2.82 -3.64 1.49
CA PHE A 43 -2.68 -2.39 2.22
C PHE A 43 -1.58 -2.47 3.28
N VAL A 44 -1.55 -3.54 4.07
CA VAL A 44 -0.49 -3.77 5.06
C VAL A 44 0.89 -3.80 4.40
N PHE A 45 1.02 -4.51 3.27
CA PHE A 45 2.28 -4.59 2.53
C PHE A 45 2.80 -3.22 2.09
N ILE A 46 1.95 -2.40 1.46
CA ILE A 46 2.38 -1.11 0.89
C ILE A 46 2.77 -0.11 1.99
N VAL A 47 2.10 -0.16 3.14
CA VAL A 47 2.41 0.68 4.30
C VAL A 47 3.74 0.26 4.94
N CYS A 48 3.92 -1.03 5.22
CA CYS A 48 5.19 -1.55 5.74
C CYS A 48 6.36 -1.27 4.79
N TYR A 49 6.16 -1.47 3.49
CA TYR A 49 7.16 -1.17 2.48
C TYR A 49 7.55 0.31 2.49
N SER A 50 6.58 1.21 2.64
CA SER A 50 6.79 2.65 2.69
C SER A 50 7.55 3.10 3.93
N ILE A 51 7.23 2.53 5.10
CA ILE A 51 7.94 2.76 6.37
C ILE A 51 9.42 2.42 6.24
N ILE A 52 9.73 1.28 5.62
CA ILE A 52 11.11 0.77 5.53
C ILE A 52 11.93 1.55 4.50
N ASN A 53 11.36 1.80 3.32
CA ASN A 53 12.10 2.29 2.14
C ASN A 53 12.05 3.81 1.96
N GLY A 54 11.20 4.52 2.70
CA GLY A 54 11.13 5.99 2.67
C GLY A 54 10.30 6.56 1.51
N TYR A 55 10.34 7.90 1.35
CA TYR A 55 9.36 8.65 0.56
C TYR A 55 9.34 8.34 -0.94
N ASP A 56 10.50 8.18 -1.59
CA ASP A 56 10.57 7.95 -3.04
C ASP A 56 9.87 6.63 -3.41
N GLU A 57 10.19 5.57 -2.66
CA GLU A 57 9.63 4.23 -2.84
C GLU A 57 8.17 4.17 -2.39
N ALA A 58 7.81 4.91 -1.34
CA ALA A 58 6.43 5.06 -0.88
C ALA A 58 5.52 5.74 -1.92
N THR A 59 6.03 6.76 -2.63
CA THR A 59 5.28 7.44 -3.68
C THR A 59 5.02 6.48 -4.84
N ILE A 60 6.05 5.75 -5.28
CA ILE A 60 5.93 4.78 -6.39
C ILE A 60 4.92 3.69 -6.05
N ILE A 61 5.05 3.05 -4.88
CA ILE A 61 4.16 1.95 -4.51
C ILE A 61 2.71 2.42 -4.27
N GLY A 62 2.52 3.58 -3.65
CA GLY A 62 1.18 4.14 -3.41
C GLY A 62 0.45 4.48 -4.72
N VAL A 63 1.16 5.08 -5.68
CA VAL A 63 0.60 5.40 -7.00
C VAL A 63 0.29 4.13 -7.79
N ILE A 64 1.24 3.19 -7.89
CA ILE A 64 1.03 1.93 -8.65
C ILE A 64 -0.18 1.16 -8.09
N THR A 65 -0.27 1.03 -6.77
CA THR A 65 -1.35 0.28 -6.12
C THR A 65 -2.70 0.97 -6.25
N GLY A 66 -2.74 2.29 -6.13
CA GLY A 66 -3.97 3.05 -6.27
C GLY A 66 -4.47 3.11 -7.72
N ILE A 67 -3.59 3.21 -8.72
CA ILE A 67 -3.97 3.06 -10.13
C ILE A 67 -4.58 1.68 -10.39
N LEU A 68 -3.96 0.62 -9.86
CA LEU A 68 -4.49 -0.73 -10.00
C LEU A 68 -5.91 -0.85 -9.40
N GLN A 69 -6.14 -0.22 -8.25
CA GLN A 69 -7.45 -0.19 -7.59
C GLN A 69 -8.48 0.63 -8.38
N ASP A 70 -8.09 1.80 -8.89
CA ASP A 70 -8.97 2.66 -9.70
C ASP A 70 -9.39 1.99 -11.02
N ILE A 71 -8.56 1.12 -11.60
CA ILE A 71 -8.90 0.35 -12.81
C ILE A 71 -9.91 -0.77 -12.50
N TYR A 72 -9.77 -1.43 -11.34
CA TYR A 72 -10.57 -2.60 -11.00
C TYR A 72 -11.93 -2.23 -10.39
N PHE A 73 -11.97 -1.24 -9.49
CA PHE A 73 -13.20 -0.86 -8.81
C PHE A 73 -13.93 0.22 -9.60
N PRO A 74 -15.22 0.01 -9.95
CA PRO A 74 -16.02 1.04 -10.59
C PRO A 74 -16.22 2.21 -9.61
N GLY A 75 -15.73 3.40 -9.98
CA GLY A 75 -15.74 4.59 -9.14
C GLY A 75 -15.11 5.78 -9.85
N VAL A 76 -14.84 6.85 -9.09
CA VAL A 76 -14.14 8.04 -9.62
C VAL A 76 -12.66 7.70 -9.77
N MET A 77 -12.18 7.70 -11.01
CA MET A 77 -10.79 7.44 -11.34
C MET A 77 -9.86 8.43 -10.62
N GLY A 78 -8.79 7.93 -10.02
CA GLY A 78 -7.77 8.72 -9.35
C GLY A 78 -7.96 8.87 -7.83
N ILE A 79 -9.12 8.50 -7.27
CA ILE A 79 -9.33 8.58 -5.83
C ILE A 79 -8.45 7.59 -5.08
N ASN A 80 -8.41 6.31 -5.50
CA ASN A 80 -7.56 5.33 -4.81
C ASN A 80 -6.08 5.64 -5.03
N MET A 81 -5.70 6.14 -6.21
CA MET A 81 -4.36 6.66 -6.47
C MET A 81 -3.94 7.73 -5.46
N LEU A 82 -4.76 8.77 -5.28
CA LEU A 82 -4.44 9.87 -4.39
C LEU A 82 -4.40 9.43 -2.92
N ILE A 83 -5.40 8.65 -2.48
CA ILE A 83 -5.49 8.17 -1.09
C ILE A 83 -4.31 7.25 -0.76
N ASN A 84 -4.02 6.25 -1.60
CA ASN A 84 -2.91 5.33 -1.33
C ASN A 84 -1.55 6.05 -1.34
N MET A 85 -1.35 7.00 -2.25
CA MET A 85 -0.13 7.81 -2.27
C MET A 85 0.03 8.60 -0.96
N LEU A 86 -1.01 9.31 -0.50
CA LEU A 86 -0.95 10.08 0.74
C LEU A 86 -0.67 9.20 1.96
N ILE A 87 -1.33 8.05 2.03
CA ILE A 87 -1.13 7.07 3.11
C ILE A 87 0.32 6.56 3.11
N CYS A 88 0.85 6.16 1.95
CA CYS A 88 2.23 5.70 1.83
C CYS A 88 3.23 6.81 2.21
N LEU A 89 2.98 8.06 1.84
CA LEU A 89 3.81 9.20 2.25
C LEU A 89 3.77 9.42 3.77
N MET A 90 2.59 9.32 4.39
CA MET A 90 2.48 9.36 5.86
C MET A 90 3.24 8.21 6.50
N ALA A 91 3.13 6.99 5.95
CA ALA A 91 3.85 5.82 6.42
C ALA A 91 5.38 6.00 6.32
N ALA A 92 5.87 6.57 5.22
CA ALA A 92 7.29 6.91 5.08
C ALA A 92 7.76 7.98 6.08
N LYS A 93 6.90 8.97 6.40
CA LYS A 93 7.17 9.97 7.44
C LYS A 93 7.31 9.32 8.81
N ILE A 94 6.38 8.43 9.14
CA ILE A 94 6.40 7.62 10.36
C ILE A 94 7.71 6.82 10.41
N GLY A 95 8.08 6.12 9.34
CA GLY A 95 9.32 5.33 9.27
C GLY A 95 10.63 6.13 9.38
N LYS A 96 10.63 7.44 9.06
CA LYS A 96 11.81 8.31 9.30
C LYS A 96 11.98 8.72 10.75
N GLY A 97 10.88 8.86 11.51
CA GLY A 97 10.91 9.28 12.91
C GLY A 97 11.08 8.13 13.91
N ILE A 98 11.15 6.88 13.43
CA ILE A 98 11.04 5.68 14.23
C ILE A 98 12.28 4.80 14.06
N PHE A 99 12.81 4.28 15.17
CA PHE A 99 13.82 3.21 15.15
C PHE A 99 13.23 2.00 14.42
N LYS A 100 13.74 1.72 13.22
CA LYS A 100 13.24 0.68 12.29
C LYS A 100 13.27 -0.74 12.85
N ASP A 101 13.85 -0.95 14.02
CA ASP A 101 14.04 -2.26 14.66
C ASP A 101 12.82 -2.75 15.47
N LYS A 102 11.82 -1.90 15.75
CA LYS A 102 10.64 -2.32 16.55
C LYS A 102 9.42 -2.62 15.68
N VAL A 103 9.15 -3.92 15.48
CA VAL A 103 8.01 -4.49 14.71
C VAL A 103 6.63 -4.01 15.18
N ILE A 104 6.50 -3.60 16.45
CA ILE A 104 5.25 -3.06 17.04
C ILE A 104 4.78 -1.78 16.33
N ILE A 105 5.70 -1.01 15.75
CA ILE A 105 5.41 0.32 15.23
C ILE A 105 4.76 0.27 13.83
N PRO A 106 5.26 -0.54 12.88
CA PRO A 106 4.51 -0.86 11.66
C PRO A 106 3.09 -1.32 11.96
N ILE A 107 2.91 -2.23 12.92
CA ILE A 107 1.60 -2.79 13.26
C ILE A 107 0.62 -1.72 13.75
N PHE A 108 1.05 -0.83 14.65
CA PHE A 108 0.18 0.23 15.15
C PHE A 108 -0.13 1.28 14.08
N SER A 109 0.86 1.62 13.24
CA SER A 109 0.69 2.56 12.14
C SER A 109 -0.22 2.02 11.03
N THR A 110 -0.10 0.75 10.66
CA THR A 110 -0.98 0.11 9.66
C THR A 110 -2.42 0.08 10.15
N PHE A 111 -2.65 -0.19 11.44
CA PHE A 111 -3.97 -0.15 12.05
C PHE A 111 -4.60 1.25 11.94
N LEU A 112 -3.90 2.30 12.37
CA LEU A 112 -4.39 3.69 12.27
C LEU A 112 -4.65 4.13 10.83
N LEU A 113 -3.74 3.81 9.91
CA LEU A 113 -3.87 4.16 8.49
C LEU A 113 -5.05 3.41 7.83
N SER A 114 -5.33 2.18 8.26
CA SER A 114 -6.47 1.42 7.75
C SER A 114 -7.80 2.09 8.13
N LEU A 115 -7.90 2.60 9.36
CA LEU A 115 -9.09 3.35 9.82
C LEU A 115 -9.28 4.63 9.00
N LEU A 116 -8.20 5.40 8.77
CA LEU A 116 -8.24 6.60 7.94
C LEU A 116 -8.68 6.30 6.50
N LYS A 117 -8.14 5.24 5.89
CA LYS A 117 -8.54 4.82 4.54
C LYS A 117 -10.03 4.46 4.49
N SER A 118 -10.52 3.72 5.48
CA SER A 118 -11.92 3.31 5.53
C SER A 118 -12.87 4.50 5.60
N ILE A 119 -12.52 5.56 6.35
CA ILE A 119 -13.35 6.78 6.47
C ILE A 119 -13.30 7.65 5.21
N ALA A 120 -12.18 7.63 4.47
CA ALA A 120 -12.02 8.45 3.28
C ALA A 120 -12.71 7.87 2.02
N ILE A 121 -12.95 6.56 2.00
CA ILE A 121 -13.54 5.85 0.85
C ILE A 121 -15.03 5.55 1.04
N PHE A 122 -15.51 5.47 2.28
CA PHE A 122 -16.94 5.42 2.61
C PHE A 122 -17.57 6.81 2.64
#